data_AF-A0A2E8MFT6-F1
#
_entry.id   AF-A0A2E8MFT6-F1
#
_cell.length_a   1.000
_cell.length_b   1.000
_cell.length_c   1.000
_cell.angle_alpha   90.00
_cell.angle_beta   90.00
_cell.angle_gamma   90.00
#
_symmetry.space_group_name_H-M   'P 1'
#
loop_
_entity.id
_entity.type
_entity.pdbx_description
1 polymer ?
#
loop_
_entity_poly.entity_id
_entity_poly.type
_entity_poly.pdbx_seq_one_letter_code
_entity_poly.pdbx_strand_id
1 'polypeptide(L)'
;LICLLWGGIIVTIVHYLFTQASRHVASAEIMLITLIEFTLGPIWVWLGFGERPTTVAIAGGALVLGAVAGRALTLMRQRASP
;
A
#
# COMPACT_ATOMS: atom_id res chain seq x y z
N LEU A 1 2.59 -20.82 17.07
CA LEU A 1 1.39 -19.97 17.34
C LEU A 1 1.40 -18.69 16.49
N ILE A 2 2.45 -17.87 16.56
CA ILE A 2 2.56 -16.60 15.80
C ILE A 2 2.38 -16.81 14.28
N CYS A 3 3.04 -17.82 13.69
CA CYS A 3 2.88 -18.11 12.25
C CYS A 3 1.46 -18.53 11.84
N LEU A 4 0.72 -19.22 12.72
CA LEU A 4 -0.67 -19.62 12.46
C LEU A 4 -1.62 -18.42 12.53
N LEU A 5 -1.39 -17.49 13.47
CA LEU A 5 -2.19 -16.27 13.58
C LEU A 5 -1.92 -15.32 12.40
N TRP A 6 -0.65 -15.10 12.06
CA TRP A 6 -0.26 -14.23 10.95
C TRP A 6 -0.62 -14.83 9.59
N GLY A 7 -0.14 -16.03 9.29
CA GLY A 7 -0.37 -16.66 7.98
C GLY A 7 -1.77 -17.24 7.83
N GLY A 8 -2.32 -17.84 8.88
CA GLY A 8 -3.61 -18.52 8.82
C GLY A 8 -4.80 -17.57 8.88
N ILE A 9 -4.78 -16.58 9.77
CA ILE A 9 -5.93 -15.68 9.99
C ILE A 9 -5.75 -14.37 9.22
N ILE A 10 -4.68 -13.63 9.48
CA ILE A 10 -4.49 -12.29 8.92
C ILE A 10 -4.35 -12.37 7.40
N VAL A 11 -3.42 -13.17 6.88
CA VAL A 11 -3.16 -13.26 5.44
C VAL A 11 -4.37 -13.81 4.68
N THR A 12 -5.09 -14.80 5.23
CA THR A 12 -6.30 -15.36 4.60
C THR A 12 -7.42 -14.33 4.48
N ILE A 13 -7.67 -13.55 5.56
CA ILE A 13 -8.68 -12.49 5.54
C ILE A 13 -8.30 -11.42 4.52
N VAL A 14 -7.04 -10.96 4.51
CA VAL A 14 -6.54 -9.96 3.55
C VAL A 14 -6.72 -10.44 2.11
N HIS A 15 -6.30 -11.67 1.78
CA HIS A 15 -6.44 -12.23 0.43
C HIS A 15 -7.90 -12.43 0.02
N TYR A 16 -8.77 -12.81 0.96
CA TYR A 16 -10.19 -12.95 0.70
C TYR A 16 -10.82 -11.59 0.33
N LEU A 17 -10.55 -10.55 1.13
CA LEU A 17 -11.02 -9.19 0.83
C LEU A 17 -10.42 -8.66 -0.47
N PHE A 18 -9.14 -8.90 -0.71
CA PHE A 18 -8.45 -8.48 -1.94
C PHE A 18 -9.08 -9.12 -3.19
N THR A 19 -9.41 -10.41 -3.11
CA THR A 19 -10.09 -11.12 -4.20
C THR A 19 -11.48 -10.54 -4.46
N GLN A 20 -12.24 -10.19 -3.41
CA GLN A 20 -13.54 -9.53 -3.58
C GLN A 20 -13.43 -8.12 -4.16
N ALA A 21 -12.45 -7.34 -3.69
CA ALA A 21 -12.17 -6.00 -4.21
C ALA A 21 -11.77 -6.05 -5.69
N SER A 22 -11.05 -7.10 -6.12
CA SER A 22 -10.61 -7.24 -7.50
C SER A 22 -11.73 -7.32 -8.54
N ARG A 23 -12.94 -7.67 -8.10
CA ARG A 23 -14.13 -7.75 -8.97
C ARG A 23 -14.86 -6.41 -9.11
N HIS A 24 -14.59 -5.45 -8.23
CA HIS A 24 -15.31 -4.18 -8.15
C HIS A 24 -14.43 -2.98 -8.53
N VAL A 25 -13.11 -3.15 -8.46
CA VAL A 25 -12.12 -2.09 -8.61
C VAL A 25 -11.30 -2.35 -9.87
N ALA A 26 -11.03 -1.32 -10.67
CA ALA A 26 -10.23 -1.48 -11.88
C ALA A 26 -8.83 -2.00 -11.52
N SER A 27 -8.26 -2.89 -12.34
CA SER A 27 -6.94 -3.50 -12.09
C SER A 27 -5.84 -2.47 -11.79
N ALA A 28 -5.93 -1.30 -12.42
CA ALA A 28 -5.07 -0.15 -12.16
C ALA A 28 -5.14 0.34 -10.70
N GLU A 29 -6.33 0.50 -10.13
CA GLU A 29 -6.54 1.02 -8.78
C GLU A 29 -6.08 0.02 -7.71
N ILE A 30 -6.29 -1.28 -7.93
CA ILE A 30 -5.79 -2.33 -7.02
C ILE A 30 -4.27 -2.24 -6.87
N MET A 31 -3.55 -2.10 -7.99
CA MET A 31 -2.09 -1.97 -7.96
C MET A 31 -1.62 -0.70 -7.25
N LEU A 32 -2.42 0.38 -7.24
CA LEU A 32 -2.12 1.57 -6.43
C LEU A 32 -2.24 1.27 -4.94
N ILE A 33 -3.33 0.63 -4.53
CA ILE A 33 -3.59 0.31 -3.13
C ILE A 33 -2.46 -0.57 -2.59
N THR A 34 -2.02 -1.58 -3.36
CA THR A 34 -0.88 -2.41 -2.98
C THR A 34 0.40 -1.58 -2.81
N LEU A 35 0.68 -0.65 -3.73
CA LEU A 35 1.87 0.21 -3.64
C LEU A 35 1.82 1.12 -2.40
N ILE A 36 0.64 1.66 -2.06
CA ILE A 36 0.40 2.43 -0.84
C ILE A 36 0.66 1.57 0.39
N GLU A 37 0.10 0.37 0.45
CA GLU A 37 0.23 -0.53 1.60
C GLU A 37 1.69 -0.88 1.89
N PHE A 38 2.48 -1.20 0.86
CA PHE A 38 3.92 -1.43 1.00
C PHE A 38 4.67 -0.18 1.52
N THR A 39 4.24 1.02 1.13
CA THR A 39 4.85 2.27 1.59
C THR A 39 4.44 2.63 3.02
N LEU A 40 3.23 2.24 3.40
CA LEU A 40 2.68 2.48 4.72
C LEU A 40 3.39 1.63 5.78
N GLY A 41 3.90 0.44 5.42
CA GLY A 41 4.66 -0.44 6.31
C GLY A 41 5.80 0.26 7.06
N PRO A 42 6.79 0.87 6.37
CA PRO A 42 7.85 1.64 6.99
C PRO A 42 7.35 2.83 7.84
N ILE A 43 6.27 3.49 7.42
CA ILE A 43 5.68 4.62 8.15
C ILE A 43 5.09 4.14 9.49
N TRP A 44 4.39 3.00 9.49
CA TRP A 44 3.83 2.40 10.70
C TRP A 44 4.91 1.97 11.69
N VAL A 45 6.02 1.40 11.21
CA VAL A 45 7.16 1.02 12.08
C VAL A 45 7.79 2.26 12.71
N TRP A 46 8.00 3.32 11.92
CA TRP A 46 8.53 4.59 12.45
C TRP A 46 7.64 5.18 13.56
N LEU A 47 6.32 5.21 13.34
CA LEU A 47 5.34 5.73 14.29
C LEU A 47 5.21 4.87 15.56
N GLY A 48 5.29 3.54 15.43
CA GLY A 48 5.03 2.60 16.52
C GLY A 48 6.25 2.21 17.35
N PHE A 49 7.43 2.12 16.73
CA PHE A 49 8.65 1.63 17.39
C PHE A 49 9.71 2.72 17.62
N GLY A 50 9.53 3.91 17.03
CA GLY A 50 10.44 5.04 17.27
C GLY A 50 11.87 4.83 16.78
N GLU A 51 12.13 3.78 15.97
CA GLU A 51 13.42 3.62 15.31
C GLU A 51 13.69 4.83 14.41
N ARG A 52 14.84 5.47 14.60
CA ARG A 52 15.27 6.59 13.75
C ARG A 52 15.44 6.07 12.32
N PRO A 53 14.59 6.50 11.37
CA PRO A 53 14.64 5.98 10.03
C PRO A 53 15.97 6.44 9.41
N THR A 54 16.75 5.49 8.92
CA THR A 54 17.99 5.79 8.21
C THR A 54 17.66 6.61 6.96
N THR A 55 18.59 7.46 6.51
CA THR A 55 18.39 8.35 5.35
C THR A 55 17.90 7.58 4.11
N VAL A 56 18.34 6.34 3.95
CA VAL A 56 17.90 5.43 2.87
C VAL A 56 16.44 4.98 3.01
N ALA A 57 15.94 4.74 4.22
CA ALA A 57 14.53 4.39 4.44
C ALA A 57 13.60 5.58 4.13
N ILE A 58 14.01 6.79 4.50
CA ILE A 58 13.28 8.02 4.18
C ILE A 58 13.27 8.25 2.66
N ALA A 59 14.42 8.10 1.99
CA ALA A 59 14.51 8.26 0.54
C ALA A 59 13.65 7.24 -0.23
N GLY A 60 13.67 5.97 0.20
CA GLY A 60 12.82 4.93 -0.36
C GLY A 60 11.32 5.22 -0.15
N GLY A 61 10.92 5.60 1.06
CA GLY A 61 9.54 5.97 1.37
C GLY A 61 9.05 7.18 0.55
N ALA A 62 9.87 8.23 0.45
CA ALA A 62 9.55 9.41 -0.36
C ALA A 62 9.39 9.09 -1.86
N LEU A 63 10.24 8.20 -2.39
CA LEU A 63 10.16 7.76 -3.79
C LEU A 63 8.84 7.03 -4.07
N VAL A 64 8.44 6.09 -3.21
CA VAL A 64 7.18 5.35 -3.43
C VAL A 64 5.96 6.23 -3.21
N LEU A 65 5.94 7.07 -2.16
CA LEU A 65 4.86 8.05 -1.96
C LEU A 65 4.72 9.01 -3.14
N GLY A 66 5.84 9.50 -3.68
CA GLY A 66 5.86 10.36 -4.86
C GLY A 66 5.30 9.67 -6.10
N ALA A 67 5.68 8.41 -6.34
CA ALA A 67 5.16 7.62 -7.46
C ALA A 67 3.65 7.37 -7.34
N VAL A 68 3.17 7.03 -6.15
CA VAL A 68 1.73 6.87 -5.87
C VAL A 68 0.99 8.18 -6.08
N ALA A 69 1.46 9.28 -5.50
CA ALA A 69 0.81 10.59 -5.63
C ALA A 69 0.73 11.03 -7.09
N GLY A 70 1.83 10.88 -7.84
CA GLY A 70 1.85 11.15 -9.27
C GLY A 70 0.82 10.33 -10.04
N ARG A 71 0.70 9.03 -9.74
CA ARG A 71 -0.28 8.16 -10.40
C ARG A 71 -1.73 8.43 -9.96
N ALA A 72 -1.96 8.81 -8.70
CA ALA A 72 -3.28 9.24 -8.25
C ALA A 72 -3.72 10.52 -9.00
N LEU A 73 -2.81 11.47 -9.19
CA LEU A 73 -3.06 12.69 -9.96
C LEU A 73 -3.34 12.41 -11.44
N THR A 74 -2.64 11.45 -12.07
CA THR A 74 -2.93 11.08 -13.46
C THR A 74 -4.29 10.40 -13.60
N LEU A 75 -4.69 9.54 -12.65
CA LEU A 75 -6.03 8.95 -12.65
C LEU A 75 -7.14 10.00 -12.47
N MET A 76 -6.93 10.98 -11.57
CA MET A 76 -7.87 12.10 -11.41
C MET A 76 -8.00 12.92 -12.69
N ARG A 77 -6.90 13.14 -13.41
CA ARG A 77 -6.90 13.82 -14.71
C ARG A 77 -7.60 13.02 -15.81
N GLN A 78 -7.47 11.70 -15.81
CA GLN A 78 -8.17 10.82 -16.76
C GLN A 78 -9.68 10.81 -16.54
N ARG A 79 -10.16 10.87 -15.29
CA ARG A 79 -11.59 11.03 -15.01
C ARG A 79 -12.15 12.41 -15.39
N ALA A 80 -11.29 13.42 -15.49
CA ALA A 80 -11.68 14.79 -15.86
C ALA A 80 -11.69 15.04 -17.39
N SER A 81 -11.26 14.08 -18.19
CA SER A 81 -11.32 14.16 -19.66
C SER A 81 -12.48 13.28 -20.15
N PRO A 82 -13.61 13.87 -20.61
CA PRO A 82 -14.76 13.14 -21.14
C PRO A 82 -14.47 12.47 -22.50
#